data_AF-A0A1Q8VTY0-F1
#
_entry.id   AF-A0A1Q8VTY0-F1
#
_cell.length_a   1.000
_cell.length_b   1.000
_cell.length_c   1.000
_cell.angle_alpha   90.00
_cell.angle_beta   90.00
_cell.angle_gamma   90.00
#
_symmetry.space_group_name_H-M   'P 1'
#
loop_
_entity.id
_entity.type
_entity.pdbx_description
1 polymer ?
#
loop_
_entity_poly.entity_id
_entity_poly.type
_entity_poly.pdbx_seq_one_letter_code
_entity_poly.pdbx_strand_id
1 'polypeptide(L)'
;ASVSEQQAEILGLTRRLNTGSGEQFAILEGLRITDDFRGEAIDQRPVDSPVHALALSPAGNQLVVVEYQGAAPTIDDDDETDIPPRRLPGRAAHKSADNVLEHLACDERVARFFRENPELWQAIKEGRALLEASVLYTPIPGMTYRAGTALLAVTPELVEGVDAAVSALSGASTAAR
;
A
#
# COMPACT_ATOMS: atom_id res chain seq x y z
N ALA A 1 -0.73 26.73 -20.63
CA ALA A 1 -0.09 25.48 -20.21
C ALA A 1 0.57 24.84 -21.42
N SER A 2 1.80 24.33 -21.29
CA SER A 2 2.43 23.53 -22.32
C SER A 2 1.74 22.16 -22.44
N VAL A 3 1.94 21.44 -23.54
CA VAL A 3 1.43 20.06 -23.70
C VAL A 3 1.93 19.15 -22.57
N SER A 4 3.17 19.32 -22.14
CA SER A 4 3.76 18.54 -21.04
C SER A 4 3.13 18.84 -19.69
N GLU A 5 2.79 20.10 -19.41
CA GLU A 5 2.06 20.48 -18.19
C GLU A 5 0.65 19.88 -18.17
N GLN A 6 -0.06 19.95 -19.30
CA GLN A 6 -1.39 19.36 -19.43
C GLN A 6 -1.35 17.84 -19.28
N GLN A 7 -0.33 17.18 -19.83
CA GLN A 7 -0.13 15.73 -19.65
C GLN A 7 0.16 15.37 -18.18
N ALA A 8 1.00 16.14 -17.50
CA ALA A 8 1.29 15.92 -16.09
C ALA A 8 0.05 16.09 -15.20
N GLU A 9 -0.77 17.11 -15.49
CA GLU A 9 -2.04 17.36 -14.81
C GLU A 9 -3.03 16.20 -15.00
N ILE A 10 -3.22 15.73 -16.25
CA ILE A 10 -4.09 14.59 -16.57
C ILE A 10 -3.63 13.32 -15.84
N LEU A 11 -2.32 13.06 -15.81
CA LEU A 11 -1.74 11.92 -15.10
C LEU A 11 -1.94 12.03 -13.58
N GLY A 12 -1.80 13.23 -13.01
CA GLY A 12 -2.08 13.50 -11.61
C GLY A 12 -3.55 13.23 -11.24
N LEU A 13 -4.49 13.76 -12.03
CA LEU A 13 -5.91 13.53 -11.83
C LEU A 13 -6.29 12.05 -11.94
N THR A 14 -5.75 11.36 -12.95
CA THR A 14 -6.00 9.94 -13.16
C THR A 14 -5.53 9.10 -11.98
N ARG A 15 -4.32 9.36 -11.46
CA ARG A 15 -3.81 8.65 -10.29
C ARG A 15 -4.69 8.84 -9.06
N ARG A 16 -5.12 10.07 -8.78
CA ARG A 16 -6.00 10.37 -7.63
C ARG A 16 -7.37 9.70 -7.73
N LEU A 17 -7.95 9.63 -8.93
CA LEU A 17 -9.19 8.89 -9.19
C LEU A 17 -9.02 7.38 -8.96
N ASN A 18 -7.89 6.81 -9.36
CA ASN A 18 -7.58 5.40 -9.15
C ASN A 18 -7.40 5.07 -7.66
N THR A 19 -6.68 5.92 -6.92
CA THR A 19 -6.57 5.79 -5.45
C THR A 19 -7.94 5.82 -4.78
N GLY A 20 -8.81 6.74 -5.20
CA GLY A 20 -10.17 6.83 -4.66
C GLY A 20 -11.05 5.63 -4.95
N SER A 21 -11.01 5.14 -6.19
CA SER A 21 -11.80 3.97 -6.59
C SER A 21 -11.30 2.72 -5.88
N GLY A 22 -9.98 2.57 -5.74
CA GLY A 22 -9.35 1.51 -4.96
C GLY A 22 -9.70 1.54 -3.47
N GLU A 23 -9.68 2.72 -2.85
CA GLU A 23 -10.07 2.89 -1.44
C GLU A 23 -11.53 2.47 -1.22
N GLN A 24 -12.45 2.91 -2.09
CA GLN A 24 -13.86 2.51 -2.02
C GLN A 24 -14.04 1.01 -2.22
N PHE A 25 -13.32 0.41 -3.18
CA PHE A 25 -13.36 -1.02 -3.43
C PHE A 25 -12.94 -1.82 -2.18
N ALA A 26 -11.81 -1.45 -1.56
CA ALA A 26 -11.33 -2.10 -0.34
C ALA A 26 -12.35 -1.99 0.81
N ILE A 27 -12.99 -0.82 0.97
CA ILE A 27 -14.04 -0.62 1.98
C ILE A 27 -15.27 -1.50 1.68
N LEU A 28 -15.68 -1.64 0.43
CA LEU A 28 -16.80 -2.49 0.03
C LEU A 28 -16.51 -3.98 0.25
N GLU A 29 -15.25 -4.40 0.20
CA GLU A 29 -14.80 -5.73 0.61
C GLU A 29 -14.74 -5.91 2.14
N GLY A 30 -15.06 -4.87 2.91
CA GLY A 30 -15.09 -4.88 4.37
C GLY A 30 -13.76 -4.52 5.03
N LEU A 31 -12.74 -4.12 4.27
CA LEU A 31 -11.48 -3.67 4.85
C LEU A 31 -11.66 -2.31 5.51
N ARG A 32 -11.13 -2.16 6.72
CA ARG A 32 -11.06 -0.88 7.42
C ARG A 32 -9.72 -0.21 7.13
N ILE A 33 -9.71 0.77 6.22
CA ILE A 33 -8.52 1.62 5.99
C ILE A 33 -8.24 2.45 7.25
N THR A 34 -6.97 2.45 7.66
CA THR A 34 -6.48 3.20 8.83
C THR A 34 -6.41 4.70 8.52
N ASP A 35 -6.65 5.55 9.52
CA ASP A 35 -6.97 6.96 9.29
C ASP A 35 -5.82 7.75 8.64
N ASP A 36 -4.56 7.45 8.98
CA ASP A 36 -3.35 8.03 8.36
C ASP A 36 -3.19 7.72 6.86
N PHE A 37 -3.98 6.78 6.35
CA PHE A 37 -3.96 6.31 4.97
C PHE A 37 -5.28 6.58 4.23
N ARG A 38 -6.26 7.19 4.89
CA ARG A 38 -7.51 7.60 4.25
C ARG A 38 -7.33 8.95 3.58
N GLY A 39 -7.85 9.07 2.35
CA GLY A 39 -7.99 10.36 1.70
C GLY A 39 -9.41 10.89 1.85
N GLU A 40 -9.63 11.95 2.65
CA GLU A 40 -10.93 12.62 2.69
C GLU A 40 -11.23 13.38 1.39
N ALA A 41 -10.19 13.87 0.71
CA ALA A 41 -10.27 14.53 -0.59
C ALA A 41 -9.32 13.91 -1.63
N ILE A 42 -9.68 14.03 -2.91
CA ILE A 42 -8.95 13.47 -4.07
C ILE A 42 -7.49 13.97 -4.11
N ASP A 43 -7.22 15.19 -3.68
CA ASP A 43 -5.91 15.84 -3.66
C ASP A 43 -5.04 15.51 -2.44
N GLN A 44 -5.63 14.99 -1.36
CA GLN A 44 -4.95 14.54 -0.15
C GLN A 44 -4.43 13.11 -0.26
N ARG A 45 -4.82 12.39 -1.32
CA ARG A 45 -4.47 11.00 -1.50
C ARG A 45 -2.98 10.84 -1.83
N PRO A 46 -2.26 9.95 -1.14
CA PRO A 46 -0.81 9.86 -1.21
C PRO A 46 -0.38 9.06 -2.44
N VAL A 47 -0.56 9.67 -3.61
CA VAL A 47 -0.33 9.03 -4.93
C VAL A 47 1.14 8.62 -5.14
N ASP A 48 2.07 9.34 -4.52
CA ASP A 48 3.52 9.11 -4.63
C ASP A 48 4.11 8.55 -3.32
N SER A 49 3.26 8.00 -2.45
CA SER A 49 3.72 7.44 -1.19
C SER A 49 4.19 5.99 -1.34
N PRO A 50 5.26 5.59 -0.62
CA PRO A 50 5.73 4.21 -0.58
C PRO A 50 4.61 3.22 -0.24
N VAL A 51 3.83 3.52 0.80
CA VAL A 51 2.63 2.76 1.15
C VAL A 51 1.40 3.56 0.77
N HIS A 52 0.57 3.01 -0.10
CA HIS A 52 -0.67 3.65 -0.55
C HIS A 52 -1.76 3.62 0.52
N ALA A 53 -2.07 2.43 1.04
CA ALA A 53 -2.96 2.28 2.18
C ALA A 53 -2.63 1.09 3.06
N LEU A 54 -2.96 1.24 4.35
CA LEU A 54 -2.89 0.18 5.34
C LEU A 54 -4.29 -0.09 5.88
N ALA A 55 -4.73 -1.35 5.83
CA ALA A 55 -6.10 -1.73 6.13
C ALA A 55 -6.17 -2.97 7.03
N LEU A 56 -7.21 -3.05 7.85
CA LEU A 56 -7.50 -4.21 8.69
C LEU A 56 -8.66 -5.01 8.13
N SER A 57 -8.54 -6.34 8.19
CA SER A 57 -9.68 -7.22 7.95
C SER A 57 -10.77 -7.00 9.02
N PRO A 58 -12.05 -7.34 8.73
CA PRO A 58 -13.14 -7.23 9.71
C PRO A 58 -12.87 -7.95 11.03
N ALA A 59 -12.15 -9.07 10.98
CA ALA A 59 -11.80 -9.87 12.16
C ALA A 59 -10.59 -9.31 12.94
N GLY A 60 -9.88 -8.31 12.40
CA GLY A 60 -8.73 -7.68 13.05
C GLY A 60 -7.48 -8.58 13.13
N ASN A 61 -7.48 -9.73 12.46
CA ASN A 61 -6.38 -10.71 12.47
C ASN A 61 -5.55 -10.71 11.17
N GLN A 62 -5.78 -9.76 10.29
CA GLN A 62 -5.03 -9.58 9.06
C GLN A 62 -4.84 -8.10 8.78
N LEU A 63 -3.59 -7.72 8.55
CA LEU A 63 -3.18 -6.40 8.08
C LEU A 63 -2.89 -6.48 6.58
N VAL A 64 -3.55 -5.63 5.80
CA VAL A 64 -3.46 -5.60 4.34
C VAL A 64 -2.82 -4.30 3.90
N VAL A 65 -1.71 -4.40 3.18
CA VAL A 65 -1.11 -3.31 2.42
C VAL A 65 -1.81 -3.23 1.09
N VAL A 66 -2.62 -2.19 0.90
CA VAL A 66 -3.39 -2.02 -0.32
C VAL A 66 -2.63 -1.12 -1.28
N GLU A 67 -2.35 -1.63 -2.46
CA GLU A 67 -1.61 -0.95 -3.51
C GLU A 67 -2.57 -0.53 -4.63
N TYR A 68 -2.71 0.78 -4.86
CA TYR A 68 -3.56 1.30 -5.93
C TYR A 68 -2.74 1.51 -7.21
N GLN A 69 -3.05 0.71 -8.21
CA GLN A 69 -2.45 0.77 -9.53
C GLN A 69 -3.39 1.44 -10.52
N GLY A 70 -2.79 2.15 -11.48
CA GLY A 70 -3.52 2.74 -12.60
C GLY A 70 -3.88 1.71 -13.67
N ALA A 71 -3.99 2.16 -14.92
CA ALA A 71 -4.41 1.31 -16.02
C ALA A 71 -3.38 0.20 -16.33
N ALA A 72 -3.78 -1.05 -16.02
CA ALA A 72 -3.09 -2.33 -16.22
C ALA A 72 -1.93 -2.63 -15.24
N PRO A 73 -2.21 -3.23 -14.07
CA PRO A 73 -1.21 -3.80 -13.20
C PRO A 73 -0.83 -5.21 -13.66
N THR A 74 0.36 -5.63 -13.28
CA THR A 74 0.73 -7.03 -13.16
C THR A 74 1.44 -7.16 -11.82
N ILE A 75 1.00 -8.08 -10.96
CA ILE A 75 1.88 -8.65 -9.93
C ILE A 75 2.77 -9.63 -10.68
N ASP A 76 4.08 -9.46 -10.58
CA ASP A 76 5.04 -10.38 -11.19
C ASP A 76 5.35 -11.46 -10.16
N ASP A 77 4.51 -12.50 -10.10
CA ASP A 77 4.67 -13.66 -9.21
C ASP A 77 4.97 -14.96 -9.98
N ASP A 78 5.26 -14.90 -11.30
CA ASP A 78 5.71 -16.06 -12.09
C ASP A 78 7.24 -16.20 -11.97
N ASP A 79 7.73 -17.15 -11.16
CA ASP A 79 8.04 -18.51 -11.63
C ASP A 79 6.94 -19.10 -12.53
N GLU A 80 7.19 -19.04 -13.84
CA GLU A 80 6.53 -19.71 -14.96
C GLU A 80 4.98 -19.91 -14.96
N THR A 81 4.35 -19.24 -15.92
CA THR A 81 3.13 -19.57 -16.70
C THR A 81 1.87 -18.72 -16.42
N ASP A 82 1.71 -17.59 -17.14
CA ASP A 82 0.78 -17.51 -18.27
C ASP A 82 0.82 -16.17 -19.05
N ILE A 83 0.72 -16.29 -20.38
CA ILE A 83 0.57 -15.29 -21.46
C ILE A 83 0.62 -13.80 -21.02
N PRO A 84 1.70 -13.05 -21.31
CA PRO A 84 1.77 -11.64 -20.95
C PRO A 84 0.79 -10.80 -21.80
N PRO A 85 -0.04 -9.92 -21.20
CA PRO A 85 -0.69 -8.88 -21.98
C PRO A 85 0.40 -8.04 -22.63
N ARG A 86 0.37 -7.96 -23.97
CA ARG A 86 1.28 -7.21 -24.85
C ARG A 86 1.89 -6.00 -24.12
N ARG A 87 3.14 -6.16 -23.64
CA ARG A 87 3.90 -5.09 -22.99
C ARG A 87 4.11 -3.98 -24.03
N LEU A 88 3.47 -2.82 -23.83
CA LEU A 88 3.92 -1.60 -24.48
C LEU A 88 5.31 -1.25 -23.91
N PRO A 89 6.33 -0.98 -24.73
CA PRO A 89 7.67 -0.69 -24.26
C PRO A 89 7.65 0.60 -23.41
N GLY A 90 8.09 0.50 -22.15
CA GLY A 90 8.17 1.63 -21.21
C GLY A 90 7.26 1.60 -19.98
N ARG A 91 6.47 0.53 -19.76
CA ARG A 91 5.71 0.36 -18.50
C ARG A 91 6.55 -0.38 -17.46
N ALA A 92 6.72 0.24 -16.29
CA ALA A 92 7.47 -0.31 -15.17
C ALA A 92 6.89 -1.66 -14.71
N ALA A 93 7.71 -2.71 -14.74
CA ALA A 93 7.52 -3.89 -13.92
C ALA A 93 8.10 -3.56 -12.54
N HIS A 94 7.29 -3.17 -11.55
CA HIS A 94 7.79 -2.90 -10.19
C HIS A 94 6.66 -3.08 -9.17
N LYS A 95 6.77 -4.13 -8.35
CA LYS A 95 6.41 -4.24 -6.92
C LYS A 95 6.43 -5.73 -6.53
N SER A 96 7.60 -6.23 -6.19
CA SER A 96 7.76 -7.53 -5.52
C SER A 96 7.29 -7.45 -4.07
N ALA A 97 7.08 -8.59 -3.42
CA ALA A 97 6.85 -8.66 -1.98
C ALA A 97 7.93 -7.90 -1.18
N ASP A 98 9.21 -8.06 -1.55
CA ASP A 98 10.33 -7.36 -0.91
C ASP A 98 10.21 -5.83 -0.98
N ASN A 99 9.78 -5.30 -2.11
CA ASN A 99 9.58 -3.86 -2.27
C ASN A 99 8.46 -3.34 -1.33
N VAL A 100 7.41 -4.14 -1.12
CA VAL A 100 6.33 -3.79 -0.17
C VAL A 100 6.86 -3.80 1.27
N LEU A 101 7.70 -4.78 1.61
CA LEU A 101 8.32 -4.87 2.93
C LEU A 101 9.26 -3.69 3.22
N GLU A 102 10.07 -3.28 2.24
CA GLU A 102 10.93 -2.10 2.37
C GLU A 102 10.10 -0.82 2.59
N HIS A 103 9.04 -0.64 1.80
CA HIS A 103 8.14 0.51 1.96
C HIS A 103 7.46 0.54 3.33
N LEU A 104 7.05 -0.62 3.86
CA LEU A 104 6.47 -0.73 5.21
C LEU A 104 7.47 -0.30 6.30
N ALA A 105 8.74 -0.69 6.18
CA ALA A 105 9.77 -0.35 7.15
C ALA A 105 10.14 1.15 7.13
N CYS A 106 10.00 1.82 5.98
CA CYS A 106 10.40 3.21 5.80
C CYS A 106 9.26 4.24 5.97
N ASP A 107 7.99 3.84 5.88
CA ASP A 107 6.87 4.77 5.99
C ASP A 107 6.56 5.11 7.47
N GLU A 108 6.77 6.37 7.86
CA GLU A 108 6.58 6.84 9.24
C GLU A 108 5.15 6.58 9.76
N ARG A 109 4.14 6.59 8.87
CA ARG A 109 2.73 6.35 9.25
C ARG A 109 2.53 4.89 9.68
N VAL A 110 3.26 3.96 9.07
CA VAL A 110 3.27 2.55 9.48
C VAL A 110 3.86 2.41 10.88
N ALA A 111 4.99 3.07 11.14
CA ALA A 111 5.60 3.08 12.47
C ALA A 111 4.67 3.71 13.53
N ARG A 112 3.97 4.80 13.19
CA ARG A 112 2.96 5.41 14.07
C ARG A 112 1.81 4.45 14.35
N PHE A 113 1.29 3.79 13.32
CA PHE A 113 0.22 2.80 13.46
C PHE A 113 0.62 1.67 14.40
N PHE A 114 1.81 1.09 14.26
CA PHE A 114 2.26 0.01 15.14
C PHE A 114 2.61 0.47 16.56
N ARG A 115 3.05 1.72 16.74
CA ARG A 115 3.20 2.32 18.07
C ARG A 115 1.86 2.39 18.82
N GLU A 116 0.78 2.69 18.10
CA GLU A 116 -0.57 2.80 18.65
C GLU A 116 -1.26 1.42 18.78
N ASN A 117 -0.81 0.43 18.01
CA ASN A 117 -1.35 -0.93 17.98
C ASN A 117 -0.27 -1.99 18.28
N PRO A 118 0.39 -1.95 19.45
CA PRO A 118 1.52 -2.83 19.73
C PRO A 118 1.13 -4.31 19.80
N GLU A 119 -0.08 -4.64 20.27
CA GLU A 119 -0.54 -6.03 20.35
C GLU A 119 -0.71 -6.68 18.97
N LEU A 120 -1.19 -5.90 17.99
CA LEU A 120 -1.30 -6.36 16.60
C LEU A 120 0.09 -6.59 16.01
N TRP A 121 1.03 -5.67 16.25
CA TRP A 121 2.41 -5.85 15.78
C TRP A 121 3.03 -7.13 16.34
N GLN A 122 2.87 -7.39 17.63
CA GLN A 122 3.33 -8.64 18.24
C GLN A 122 2.63 -9.86 17.65
N ALA A 123 1.32 -9.79 17.38
CA ALA A 123 0.60 -10.88 16.72
C ALA A 123 1.13 -11.18 15.31
N ILE A 124 1.51 -10.16 14.55
CA ILE A 124 2.13 -10.33 13.22
C ILE A 124 3.51 -10.98 13.35
N LYS A 125 4.35 -10.52 14.29
CA LYS A 125 5.68 -11.10 14.55
C LYS A 125 5.61 -12.58 14.94
N GLU A 126 4.58 -12.97 15.68
CA GLU A 126 4.35 -14.35 16.12
C GLU A 126 3.56 -15.20 15.12
N GLY A 127 3.15 -14.63 13.97
CA GLY A 127 2.33 -15.32 12.98
C GLY A 127 0.89 -15.61 13.42
N ARG A 128 0.42 -14.99 14.51
CA ARG A 128 -0.98 -15.04 14.97
C ARG A 128 -1.91 -14.11 14.18
N ALA A 129 -1.33 -13.12 13.51
CA ALA A 129 -2.01 -12.27 12.54
C ALA A 129 -1.24 -12.27 11.22
N LEU A 130 -1.96 -12.17 10.11
CA LEU A 130 -1.39 -12.21 8.76
C LEU A 130 -0.99 -10.80 8.28
N LEU A 131 0.06 -10.73 7.47
CA LEU A 131 0.44 -9.56 6.70
C LEU A 131 0.29 -9.90 5.20
N GLU A 132 -0.50 -9.13 4.47
CA GLU A 132 -0.81 -9.37 3.06
C GLU A 132 -0.61 -8.10 2.22
N ALA A 133 -0.11 -8.24 1.00
CA ALA A 133 -0.19 -7.22 -0.02
C ALA A 133 -1.38 -7.49 -0.95
N SER A 134 -2.13 -6.44 -1.27
CA SER A 134 -3.31 -6.49 -2.14
C SER A 134 -3.20 -5.44 -3.22
N VAL A 135 -3.07 -5.86 -4.48
CA VAL A 135 -2.97 -4.91 -5.60
C VAL A 135 -4.34 -4.72 -6.23
N LEU A 136 -4.81 -3.47 -6.23
CA LEU A 136 -6.04 -3.06 -6.88
C LEU A 136 -5.73 -2.19 -8.09
N TYR A 137 -6.57 -2.25 -9.11
CA TYR A 137 -6.43 -1.38 -10.26
C TYR A 137 -7.74 -0.93 -10.84
N THR A 138 -7.69 0.24 -11.46
CA THR A 138 -8.86 0.89 -12.04
C THR A 138 -8.54 1.25 -13.50
N PRO A 139 -8.79 0.34 -14.47
CA PRO A 139 -8.51 0.60 -15.88
C PRO A 139 -9.38 1.72 -16.45
N ILE A 140 -10.60 1.86 -15.93
CA ILE A 140 -11.59 2.87 -16.31
C ILE A 140 -12.24 3.36 -15.02
N PRO A 141 -12.52 4.68 -14.86
CA PRO A 141 -13.19 5.20 -13.67
C PRO A 141 -14.45 4.41 -13.30
N GLY A 142 -14.56 4.00 -12.04
CA GLY A 142 -15.69 3.21 -11.52
C GLY A 142 -15.61 1.70 -11.79
N MET A 143 -14.59 1.21 -12.52
CA MET A 143 -14.34 -0.21 -12.72
C MET A 143 -13.04 -0.56 -12.00
N THR A 144 -13.12 -0.95 -10.73
CA THR A 144 -11.95 -1.36 -9.93
C THR A 144 -11.93 -2.88 -9.77
N TYR A 145 -10.74 -3.45 -9.87
CA TYR A 145 -10.49 -4.88 -9.81
C TYR A 145 -9.29 -5.19 -8.92
N ARG A 146 -9.30 -6.39 -8.34
CA ARG A 146 -8.12 -6.97 -7.68
C ARG A 146 -7.24 -7.64 -8.73
N ALA A 147 -5.99 -7.21 -8.82
CA ALA A 147 -4.99 -7.83 -9.69
C ALA A 147 -4.42 -9.09 -9.06
N GLY A 148 -4.28 -9.10 -7.74
CA GLY A 148 -3.83 -10.25 -6.97
C GLY A 148 -3.53 -9.89 -5.52
N THR A 149 -3.14 -10.91 -4.76
CA THR A 149 -2.79 -10.83 -3.35
C THR A 149 -1.59 -11.71 -3.07
N ALA A 150 -0.70 -11.25 -2.19
CA ALA A 150 0.46 -12.02 -1.75
C ALA A 150 0.57 -11.97 -0.23
N LEU A 151 0.69 -13.12 0.42
CA LEU A 151 1.08 -13.17 1.83
C LEU A 151 2.54 -12.74 1.96
N LEU A 152 2.79 -11.77 2.83
CA LEU A 152 4.12 -11.21 3.03
C LEU A 152 4.82 -11.97 4.16
N ALA A 153 6.06 -12.40 3.90
CA ALA A 153 6.89 -12.99 4.92
C ALA A 153 7.32 -11.92 5.93
N VAL A 154 7.05 -12.17 7.21
CA VAL A 154 7.54 -11.32 8.30
C VAL A 154 8.98 -11.73 8.61
N THR A 155 9.93 -11.14 7.88
CA THR A 155 11.35 -11.45 8.05
C THR A 155 11.95 -10.73 9.26
N PRO A 156 13.08 -11.23 9.83
CA PRO A 156 13.80 -10.50 10.88
C PRO A 156 14.17 -9.07 10.48
N GLU A 157 14.56 -8.84 9.23
CA GLU A 157 14.95 -7.51 8.72
C GLU A 157 13.76 -6.54 8.71
N LEU A 158 12.57 -7.01 8.32
CA LEU A 158 11.34 -6.22 8.44
C LEU A 158 11.06 -5.87 9.89
N VAL A 159 11.19 -6.85 10.78
CA VAL A 159 10.93 -6.66 12.21
C VAL A 159 11.86 -5.61 12.80
N GLU A 160 13.16 -5.73 12.53
CA GLU A 160 14.18 -4.78 12.98
C GLU A 160 13.93 -3.38 12.42
N GLY A 161 13.62 -3.27 11.13
CA GLY A 161 13.33 -1.99 10.48
C GLY A 161 12.14 -1.26 11.10
N VAL A 162 11.02 -1.98 11.29
CA VAL A 162 9.81 -1.41 11.90
C VAL A 162 10.03 -1.09 13.39
N ASP A 163 10.65 -1.97 14.17
CA ASP A 163 10.92 -1.72 15.60
C ASP A 163 11.85 -0.50 15.79
N ALA A 164 12.84 -0.31 14.90
CA ALA A 164 13.71 0.86 14.90
C ALA A 164 12.92 2.15 14.59
N ALA A 165 12.04 2.13 13.59
CA ALA A 165 11.22 3.28 13.23
C ALA A 165 10.24 3.68 14.36
N VAL A 166 9.58 2.69 14.99
CA VAL A 166 8.71 2.88 16.17
C VAL A 166 9.49 3.51 17.34
N SER A 167 10.71 3.03 17.57
CA SER A 167 11.58 3.52 18.64
C SER A 167 12.03 4.96 18.40
N ALA A 168 12.41 5.29 17.15
CA ALA A 168 12.82 6.64 16.76
C ALA A 168 11.71 7.69 17.00
N LEU A 169 10.46 7.34 16.70
CA LEU A 169 9.30 8.19 16.98
C LEU A 169 9.10 8.48 18.48
N SER A 170 9.47 7.53 19.34
CA SER A 170 9.37 7.68 20.79
C SER A 170 10.48 8.60 21.34
N GLY A 171 11.69 8.51 20.79
CA GLY A 171 12.80 9.41 21.10
C GLY A 171 12.51 10.87 20.74
N ALA A 172 11.93 11.12 19.55
CA ALA A 172 11.56 12.47 19.10
C ALA A 172 10.48 13.11 19.99
N SER A 173 9.50 12.33 20.46
CA SER A 173 8.47 12.83 21.39
C SER A 173 9.02 13.21 22.78
N THR A 174 10.18 12.67 23.16
CA THR A 174 10.78 12.91 24.48
C THR A 174 11.70 14.14 24.47
N ALA A 175 12.29 14.47 23.32
CA ALA A 175 13.12 15.65 23.12
C ALA A 175 12.33 16.97 22.95
N ALA A 176 11.02 16.88 22.69
CA ALA A 176 10.13 18.03 22.48
C ALA A 176 9.35 18.47 23.75
N ARG A 177 9.67 17.90 24.92
CA ARG A 177 9.12 18.27 26.24
C ARG A 177 10.21 18.82 27.14
#